data_AF-A0A1F7USD9-F1
#
_entry.id   AF-A0A1F7USD9-F1
#
_cell.length_a   1.000
_cell.length_b   1.000
_cell.length_c   1.000
_cell.angle_alpha   90.00
_cell.angle_beta   90.00
_cell.angle_gamma   90.00
#
_symmetry.space_group_name_H-M   'P 1'
#
loop_
_entity.id
_entity.type
_entity.pdbx_description
1 polymer ?
#
loop_
_entity_poly.entity_id
_entity_poly.type
_entity_poly.pdbx_seq_one_letter_code
_entity_poly.pdbx_strand_id
1 'polypeptide(L)' 'MLSDEQILKYQTLYKNHYGKEISRMEAYEQGAKLIRLMELIYRPMTQAKYQQLQERRRETGDTYKPNKT' A
#
# COMPACT_ATOMS: atom_id res chain seq x y z
N MET A 1 -13.61 -5.39 -9.75
CA MET A 1 -14.12 -6.36 -8.75
C MET A 1 -12.97 -7.29 -8.37
N LEU A 2 -12.80 -7.62 -7.10
CA LEU A 2 -11.69 -8.50 -6.65
C LEU A 2 -11.86 -9.91 -7.23
N SER A 3 -10.76 -10.49 -7.73
CA SER A 3 -10.73 -11.91 -8.13
C SER A 3 -10.67 -12.82 -6.89
N ASP A 4 -11.03 -14.10 -7.05
CA ASP A 4 -10.93 -15.08 -5.95
C ASP A 4 -9.50 -15.20 -5.41
N GLU A 5 -8.50 -15.14 -6.28
CA GLU A 5 -7.09 -15.13 -5.88
C GLU A 5 -6.76 -13.91 -5.00
N GLN A 6 -7.28 -12.73 -5.35
CA GLN A 6 -7.07 -11.52 -4.56
C GLN A 6 -7.78 -11.58 -3.20
N ILE A 7 -8.98 -12.17 -3.16
CA ILE A 7 -9.70 -12.38 -1.90
C ILE A 7 -8.91 -13.33 -0.98
N LEU A 8 -8.39 -14.44 -1.52
CA LEU A 8 -7.55 -15.38 -0.77
C LEU A 8 -6.25 -14.75 -0.27
N LYS A 9 -5.60 -13.91 -1.09
CA LYS A 9 -4.42 -13.13 -0.66
C LYS A 9 -4.77 -12.20 0.49
N TYR A 10 -5.90 -11.50 0.41
CA TYR A 10 -6.35 -10.61 1.49
C TYR A 10 -6.60 -11.38 2.79
N GLN A 11 -7.29 -12.53 2.73
CA GLN A 11 -7.52 -13.39 3.90
C GLN A 11 -6.20 -13.86 4.54
N THR A 12 -5.23 -14.27 3.70
CA THR A 12 -3.90 -14.67 4.16
C THR A 12 -3.18 -13.53 4.88
N LEU A 13 -3.19 -12.33 4.30
CA LEU A 13 -2.57 -11.15 4.93
C LEU A 13 -3.24 -10.78 6.25
N TYR A 14 -4.58 -10.81 6.29
CA TYR A 14 -5.34 -10.51 7.50
C TYR A 14 -5.02 -11.51 8.63
N LYS A 15 -4.98 -12.81 8.31
CA LYS A 15 -4.61 -13.85 9.27
C LYS A 15 -3.17 -13.68 9.76
N ASN A 16 -2.22 -13.41 8.87
CA ASN A 16 -0.82 -13.25 9.26
C ASN A 16 -0.59 -12.03 10.16
N HIS A 17 -1.34 -10.94 9.94
CA HIS A 17 -1.17 -9.70 10.70
C HIS A 17 -1.96 -9.70 12.01
N TYR A 18 -3.20 -10.20 12.01
CA TYR A 18 -4.11 -10.13 13.15
C TYR A 18 -4.36 -11.47 13.86
N GLY A 19 -3.82 -12.59 13.34
CA GLY A 19 -4.04 -13.93 13.89
C GLY A 19 -5.47 -14.46 13.75
N LYS A 20 -6.33 -13.78 12.97
CA LYS A 20 -7.76 -14.07 12.85
C LYS A 20 -8.12 -14.46 11.42
N GLU A 21 -8.93 -15.50 11.26
CA GLU A 21 -9.55 -15.81 9.99
C GLU A 21 -10.82 -14.97 9.77
N ILE A 22 -11.06 -14.60 8.51
CA ILE A 22 -12.25 -13.86 8.08
C ILE A 22 -12.90 -14.61 6.92
N SER A 23 -14.21 -14.48 6.79
CA SER A 23 -14.95 -15.09 5.70
C SER A 23 -14.57 -14.49 4.34
N ARG A 24 -14.91 -15.21 3.26
CA ARG A 24 -14.73 -14.70 1.89
C ARG A 24 -15.48 -13.38 1.68
N MET A 25 -16.68 -13.24 2.23
CA MET A 25 -17.49 -12.03 2.09
C MET A 25 -16.87 -10.84 2.83
N GLU A 26 -16.41 -11.05 4.07
CA GLU A 26 -15.72 -9.99 4.83
C GLU A 26 -14.45 -9.53 4.11
N ALA A 27 -13.64 -10.48 3.61
CA ALA A 27 -12.44 -10.17 2.85
C ALA A 27 -12.74 -9.39 1.56
N TYR A 28 -13.82 -9.76 0.86
CA TYR A 28 -14.28 -9.04 -0.32
C TYR A 28 -14.67 -7.60 0.02
N GLU A 29 -15.52 -7.40 1.03
CA GLU A 29 -15.99 -6.08 1.42
C GLU A 29 -14.85 -5.17 1.88
N GLN A 30 -13.98 -5.67 2.75
CA GLN A 30 -12.85 -4.89 3.28
C GLN A 30 -11.83 -4.59 2.19
N GLY A 31 -11.49 -5.57 1.35
CA GLY A 31 -10.58 -5.38 0.22
C GLY A 31 -11.12 -4.38 -0.81
N ALA A 32 -12.42 -4.43 -1.11
CA ALA A 32 -13.04 -3.47 -2.03
C ALA A 32 -13.02 -2.04 -1.46
N LYS A 33 -13.32 -1.87 -0.17
CA LYS A 33 -13.23 -0.58 0.53
C LYS A 33 -11.80 -0.03 0.52
N LEU A 34 -10.80 -0.89 0.73
CA LEU A 34 -9.39 -0.51 0.67
C LEU A 34 -8.97 -0.02 -0.71
N ILE A 35 -9.30 -0.76 -1.77
CA ILE A 35 -9.00 -0.33 -3.14
C ILE A 35 -9.66 1.01 -3.42
N ARG A 36 -10.93 1.17 -3.04
CA ARG A 36 -11.64 2.43 -3.25
C ARG A 36 -11.00 3.60 -2.52
N LEU A 37 -10.55 3.39 -1.29
CA LEU A 37 -9.83 4.40 -0.53
C LEU A 37 -8.54 4.80 -1.26
N MET A 38 -7.74 3.81 -1.69
CA MET A 38 -6.49 4.05 -2.41
C MET A 38 -6.70 4.80 -3.72
N GLU A 39 -7.73 4.46 -4.50
CA GLU A 39 -8.09 5.21 -5.71
C GLU A 39 -8.38 6.70 -5.44
N LEU A 40 -9.00 7.01 -4.31
CA LEU A 40 -9.37 8.38 -3.96
C LEU A 40 -8.19 9.20 -3.44
N ILE A 41 -7.27 8.57 -2.70
CA ILE A 41 -6.18 9.29 -2.02
C ILE A 41 -4.85 9.21 -2.78
N TYR A 42 -4.64 8.18 -3.60
CA TYR A 42 -3.38 7.98 -4.29
C TYR A 42 -3.22 9.01 -5.41
N ARG A 43 -2.27 9.92 -5.23
CA ARG A 43 -1.88 10.93 -6.22
C ARG A 43 -0.51 10.56 -6.77
N PRO A 44 -0.42 9.92 -7.95
CA PRO A 44 0.87 9.54 -8.51
C PRO A 44 1.74 10.78 -8.74
N MET A 45 2.99 10.69 -8.32
CA MET A 45 3.99 11.71 -8.59
C MET A 45 4.42 11.61 -10.06
N THR A 46 4.48 12.73 -10.77
CA THR A 46 5.05 12.75 -12.13
C THR A 46 6.56 12.54 -12.06
N GLN A 47 7.16 12.02 -13.14
CA GLN A 47 8.62 11.85 -13.22
C GLN A 47 9.38 13.15 -12.95
N ALA A 48 8.88 14.29 -13.44
CA ALA A 48 9.46 15.60 -13.18
C ALA A 48 9.42 15.98 -11.69
N LYS A 49 8.28 15.76 -11.01
CA LYS A 49 8.17 15.99 -9.55
C LYS A 49 9.10 15.07 -8.76
N TYR A 50 9.30 13.84 -9.25
CA TYR A 50 10.26 12.92 -8.66
C TYR A 50 11.70 13.40 -8.83
N GLN A 51 12.10 13.85 -10.03
CA GLN A 51 13.44 14.42 -10.26
C GLN A 51 13.72 15.61 -9.35
N GLN A 52 12.77 16.55 -9.25
CA GLN A 52 12.87 17.70 -8.32
C GLN A 52 13.01 17.27 -6.86
N LEU A 53 12.30 16.21 -6.43
CA LEU A 53 12.46 15.67 -5.09
C LEU A 53 13.88 15.11 -4.87
N GLN A 54 14.43 14.41 -5.86
CA GLN A 54 15.77 13.84 -5.80
C GLN A 54 16.87 14.91 -5.76
N GLU A 55 16.70 16.00 -6.52
CA GLU A 55 17.59 17.16 -6.47
C GLU A 55 17.59 17.79 -5.08
N ARG A 56 16.42 18.08 -4.51
CA ARG A 56 16.31 18.61 -3.14
C ARG A 56 16.97 17.71 -2.09
N ARG A 57 16.80 16.39 -2.18
CA ARG A 57 17.43 15.42 -1.26
C ARG A 57 18.95 15.47 -1.30
N ARG A 58 19.55 15.73 -2.47
CA ARG A 58 21.00 15.91 -2.61
C ARG A 58 21.48 17.21 -1.98
N GLU A 59 20.68 18.27 -2.12
CA GLU A 59 21.00 19.61 -1.59
C GLU A 59 20.88 19.70 -0.07
N THR A 60 19.83 19.12 0.52
CA THR A 60 19.58 19.22 1.97
C THR A 60 20.29 18.12 2.78
N GLY A 61 20.91 17.15 2.12
CA GLY A 61 21.38 15.91 2.72
C GLY A 61 20.20 15.03 3.15
N ASP A 62 20.23 13.75 2.80
CA ASP A 62 19.19 12.79 3.22
C ASP A 62 19.29 12.62 4.74
N THR A 63 18.39 13.25 5.50
CA THR A 63 18.33 13.07 6.97
C THR A 63 17.80 11.69 7.37
N TYR A 64 17.30 10.92 6.39
CA TYR A 64 16.82 9.56 6.61
C TYR A 64 17.96 8.54 6.50
N LYS A 65 18.35 7.97 7.64
CA LYS A 65 19.17 6.76 7.70
C LYS A 65 18.24 5.54 7.75
N PRO A 66 18.12 4.71 6.69
CA PRO A 66 17.41 3.45 6.79
C PRO A 66 18.12 2.57 7.83
N ASN A 67 17.36 1.98 8.76
CA ASN A 67 17.86 0.94 9.64
C ASN A 67 18.46 -0.18 8.78
N LYS A 68 19.79 -0.32 8.83
CA LYS A 68 20.49 -1.45 8.24
C LYS A 68 20.17 -2.68 9.11
N THR A 69 19.38 -3.61 8.56
CA THR A 69 19.35 -5.01 9.01
C THR A 69 20.60 -5.74 8.56
#